data_AF-A0A9X0CT27-F1
#
_entry.id   AF-A0A9X0CT27-F1
#
_cell.length_a   1.000
_cell.length_b   1.000
_cell.length_c   1.000
_cell.angle_alpha   90.00
_cell.angle_beta   90.00
_cell.angle_gamma   90.00
#
_symmetry.space_group_name_H-M   'P 1'
#
loop_
_entity.id
_entity.type
_entity.pdbx_description
1 polymer ?
#
loop_
_entity_poly.entity_id
_entity_poly.type
_entity_poly.pdbx_seq_one_letter_code
_entity_poly.pdbx_strand_id
1 'polypeptide(L)'
;MPSFAAFELLCDFISNFETRPDDVFVVGFPKSGTTWMQEIVWQIFNDGVVHSETNFQRVPFLELASNPRIPQPDIKTMPSPRILKTHLPYDVIPKGANEDTLRS
;
A
#
# COMPACT_ATOMS: atom_id res chain seq x y z
N MET A 1 -9.12 14.91 11.33
CA MET A 1 -8.45 15.47 10.14
C MET A 1 -6.95 15.27 10.32
N PRO A 2 -6.23 14.70 9.36
CA PRO A 2 -4.77 14.79 9.36
C PRO A 2 -4.35 16.27 9.40
N SER A 3 -3.20 16.57 10.01
CA SER A 3 -2.64 17.92 9.92
C SER A 3 -2.31 18.23 8.46
N PHE A 4 -2.33 19.50 8.10
CA PHE A 4 -1.96 19.95 6.75
C PHE A 4 -0.60 19.40 6.31
N ALA A 5 0.41 19.44 7.19
CA ALA A 5 1.72 18.85 6.94
C ALA A 5 1.70 17.33 6.69
N ALA A 6 0.83 16.57 7.36
CA ALA A 6 0.73 15.13 7.13
C ALA A 6 0.08 14.82 5.76
N PHE A 7 -0.80 15.70 5.29
CA PHE A 7 -1.39 15.60 3.97
C PHE A 7 -0.37 15.91 2.87
N GLU A 8 0.44 16.97 3.01
CA GLU A 8 1.51 17.30 2.06
C GLU A 8 2.52 16.16 1.92
N LEU A 9 3.00 15.61 3.05
CA LEU A 9 3.91 14.46 3.05
C LEU A 9 3.31 13.23 2.34
N LEU A 10 2.01 13.04 2.44
CA LEU A 10 1.32 11.96 1.73
C LEU A 10 1.26 12.22 0.22
N CYS A 11 0.87 13.43 -0.18
CA CYS A 11 0.84 13.81 -1.60
C CYS A 11 2.22 13.66 -2.25
N ASP A 12 3.27 14.13 -1.59
CA ASP A 12 4.65 13.98 -2.05
C ASP A 12 5.06 12.52 -2.15
N PHE A 13 4.69 11.71 -1.16
CA PHE A 13 4.98 10.27 -1.16
C PHE A 13 4.28 9.53 -2.30
N ILE A 14 2.99 9.80 -2.54
CA ILE A 14 2.21 9.18 -3.62
C ILE A 14 2.76 9.59 -4.99
N SER A 15 3.07 10.87 -5.18
CA SER A 15 3.53 11.42 -6.46
C SER A 15 4.90 10.86 -6.87
N ASN A 16 5.73 10.51 -5.89
CA ASN A 16 7.06 9.92 -6.09
C ASN A 16 7.09 8.41 -5.80
N PHE A 17 5.92 7.76 -5.75
CA PHE A 17 5.86 6.34 -5.43
C PHE A 17 6.30 5.50 -6.64
N GLU A 18 7.40 4.77 -6.49
CA GLU A 18 7.89 3.83 -7.49
C GLU A 18 7.16 2.49 -7.37
N THR A 19 6.22 2.25 -8.30
CA THR A 19 5.56 0.96 -8.46
C THR A 19 6.50 -0.06 -9.07
N ARG A 20 6.38 -1.31 -8.63
CA ARG A 20 7.07 -2.46 -9.22
C ARG A 20 6.07 -3.31 -10.02
N PRO A 21 6.50 -4.02 -11.08
CA PRO A 21 5.60 -4.82 -11.91
C PRO A 21 4.84 -5.91 -11.15
N ASP A 22 5.34 -6.33 -9.99
CA ASP A 22 4.81 -7.39 -9.15
C ASP A 22 4.21 -6.88 -7.82
N ASP A 23 4.01 -5.55 -7.69
CA ASP A 23 3.28 -5.00 -6.56
C ASP A 23 1.80 -5.40 -6.62
N VAL A 24 1.25 -5.77 -5.46
CA VAL A 24 -0.17 -6.11 -5.30
C VAL A 24 -0.84 -5.09 -4.40
N PHE A 25 -1.83 -4.37 -4.93
CA PHE A 25 -2.62 -3.40 -4.18
C PHE A 25 -3.95 -3.99 -3.71
N VAL A 26 -4.14 -4.08 -2.40
CA VAL A 26 -5.44 -4.34 -1.76
C VAL A 26 -6.17 -3.01 -1.62
N VAL A 27 -7.04 -2.72 -2.59
CA VAL A 27 -7.84 -1.49 -2.64
C VAL A 27 -9.26 -1.77 -2.15
N GLY A 28 -9.79 -0.89 -1.31
CA GLY A 28 -11.18 -0.97 -0.86
C GLY A 28 -11.60 0.32 -0.15
N PHE A 29 -12.89 0.49 0.11
CA PHE A 29 -13.35 1.61 0.93
C PHE A 29 -13.02 1.39 2.41
N PRO A 30 -12.86 2.45 3.22
CA PRO A 30 -12.67 2.29 4.66
C PRO A 30 -13.75 1.39 5.27
N LYS A 31 -13.33 0.40 6.05
CA LYS A 31 -14.20 -0.57 6.75
C LYS A 31 -14.95 -1.57 5.84
N SER A 32 -14.61 -1.69 4.55
CA SER A 32 -15.22 -2.66 3.64
C SER A 32 -14.61 -4.08 3.71
N GLY A 33 -13.93 -4.43 4.81
CA GLY A 33 -13.28 -5.74 4.97
C GLY A 33 -11.86 -5.87 4.43
N THR A 34 -11.12 -4.76 4.24
CA THR A 34 -9.74 -4.80 3.74
C THR A 34 -8.78 -5.61 4.64
N THR A 35 -8.98 -5.67 5.95
CA THR A 35 -8.21 -6.56 6.84
C THR A 35 -8.34 -8.03 6.44
N TRP A 36 -9.55 -8.48 6.12
CA TRP A 36 -9.78 -9.86 5.71
C TRP A 36 -9.12 -10.15 4.35
N MET A 37 -9.24 -9.22 3.40
CA MET A 37 -8.57 -9.33 2.10
C MET A 37 -7.04 -9.35 2.21
N GLN A 38 -6.46 -8.51 3.07
CA GLN A 38 -5.01 -8.50 3.31
C GLN A 38 -4.52 -9.87 3.81
N GLU A 39 -5.25 -10.52 4.72
CA GLU A 39 -4.89 -11.87 5.18
C GLU A 39 -5.01 -12.93 4.08
N ILE A 40 -6.10 -12.93 3.31
CA ILE A 40 -6.29 -13.91 2.22
C ILE A 40 -5.14 -13.79 1.21
N VAL A 41 -4.83 -12.58 0.76
CA VAL A 41 -3.74 -12.35 -0.21
C VAL A 41 -2.40 -12.75 0.39
N TRP A 42 -2.12 -12.38 1.64
CA TRP A 42 -0.88 -12.78 2.31
C TRP A 42 -0.71 -14.31 2.34
N GLN A 43 -1.76 -15.05 2.70
CA GLN A 43 -1.69 -16.51 2.78
C GLN A 43 -1.46 -17.17 1.42
N ILE A 44 -2.01 -16.60 0.34
CA ILE A 44 -1.76 -17.08 -1.03
C ILE A 44 -0.28 -16.94 -1.41
N PHE A 45 0.34 -15.82 -1.08
CA PHE A 45 1.75 -15.55 -1.42
C PHE A 45 2.75 -16.27 -0.52
N ASN A 46 2.32 -16.76 0.64
CA ASN A 46 3.20 -17.38 1.64
C ASN A 46 2.81 -18.83 1.93
N ASP A 47 2.16 -19.51 0.99
CA ASP A 47 1.81 -20.94 1.05
C ASP A 47 1.06 -21.37 2.34
N GLY A 48 0.23 -20.47 2.88
CA GLY A 48 -0.52 -20.75 4.12
C GLY A 48 0.34 -20.76 5.40
N VAL A 49 1.62 -20.38 5.32
CA VAL A 49 2.53 -20.38 6.48
C VAL A 49 2.12 -19.28 7.46
N VAL A 50 1.93 -19.66 8.72
CA VAL A 50 1.57 -18.73 9.79
C VAL A 50 2.81 -17.96 10.24
N HIS A 51 2.72 -16.64 10.16
CA HIS A 51 3.77 -15.70 10.52
C HIS A 51 3.42 -14.98 11.83
N SER A 52 4.43 -14.55 12.59
CA SER A 52 4.23 -13.87 13.89
C SER A 52 3.98 -12.37 13.74
N GLU A 53 4.32 -11.83 12.57
CA GLU A 53 4.22 -10.44 12.19
C GLU A 53 2.76 -9.99 12.10
N THR A 54 2.51 -8.78 12.60
CA THR A 54 1.18 -8.18 12.52
C THR A 54 0.79 -7.89 11.07
N ASN A 55 -0.51 -7.81 10.79
CA ASN A 55 -1.03 -7.47 9.46
C ASN A 55 -0.42 -6.16 8.92
N PHE A 56 -0.25 -5.15 9.77
CA PHE A 56 0.36 -3.86 9.40
C PHE A 56 1.84 -3.95 9.02
N GLN A 57 2.57 -4.95 9.52
CA GLN A 57 3.97 -5.18 9.14
C GLN A 57 4.09 -5.96 7.84
N ARG A 58 3.12 -6.84 7.57
CA ARG A 58 3.08 -7.68 6.37
C ARG A 58 2.52 -6.95 5.15
N VAL A 59 1.46 -6.17 5.39
CA VAL A 59 0.73 -5.42 4.37
C VAL A 59 0.62 -3.96 4.83
N PRO A 60 1.65 -3.14 4.59
CA PRO A 60 1.65 -1.76 5.05
C PRO A 60 0.57 -0.93 4.36
N PHE A 61 0.09 0.07 5.09
CA PHE A 61 -0.92 1.02 4.61
C PHE A 61 -0.23 2.22 3.97
N LEU A 62 -0.43 2.36 2.66
CA LEU A 62 0.23 3.36 1.82
C LEU A 62 0.05 4.79 2.35
N GLU A 63 -1.16 5.16 2.78
CA GLU A 63 -1.48 6.50 3.27
C GLU A 63 -0.81 6.86 4.60
N LEU A 64 -0.30 5.88 5.31
CA LEU A 64 0.39 6.07 6.57
C LEU A 64 1.92 5.89 6.43
N ALA A 65 2.42 5.53 5.25
CA ALA A 65 3.83 5.24 5.04
C ALA A 65 4.73 6.47 5.22
N SER A 66 4.22 7.66 4.89
CA SER A 66 4.92 8.94 5.09
C SER A 66 4.67 9.57 6.46
N ASN A 67 3.89 8.93 7.34
CA ASN A 67 3.55 9.49 8.65
C ASN A 67 4.60 9.12 9.71
N PRO A 68 5.43 10.06 10.17
CA PRO A 68 6.54 9.76 11.10
C PRO A 68 6.07 9.33 12.49
N ARG A 69 4.78 9.50 12.81
CA ARG A 69 4.20 9.13 14.12
C ARG A 69 3.70 7.69 14.17
N ILE A 70 3.56 7.04 13.03
CA ILE A 70 2.99 5.69 12.94
C ILE A 70 4.08 4.76 12.41
N PRO A 71 4.67 3.92 13.28
CA PRO A 71 5.70 2.98 12.85
C PRO A 71 5.14 2.03 11.79
N GLN A 72 5.79 1.98 10.64
CA GLN A 72 5.52 1.03 9.58
C GLN A 72 6.83 0.58 8.92
N PRO A 73 6.84 -0.61 8.30
CA PRO A 73 7.95 -1.01 7.45
C PRO A 73 8.18 0.03 6.35
N ASP A 74 9.46 0.25 6.01
CA ASP A 74 9.79 1.07 4.86
C ASP A 74 9.46 0.31 3.56
N ILE A 75 8.37 0.72 2.92
CA ILE A 75 7.86 0.12 1.68
C ILE A 75 8.94 0.07 0.58
N LYS A 76 9.87 1.04 0.56
CA LYS A 76 10.92 1.11 -0.47
C LYS A 76 11.94 -0.02 -0.34
N THR A 77 12.23 -0.47 0.88
CA THR A 77 13.23 -1.51 1.16
C THR A 77 12.62 -2.92 1.22
N MET A 78 11.29 -3.05 1.25
CA MET A 78 10.63 -4.35 1.25
C MET A 78 10.99 -5.19 0.01
N PRO A 79 11.17 -6.51 0.16
CA PRO A 79 11.37 -7.42 -0.96
C PRO A 79 10.12 -7.53 -1.82
N SER A 80 10.32 -7.80 -3.10
CA SER A 80 9.26 -8.09 -4.06
C SER A 80 8.87 -9.58 -4.00
N PRO A 81 7.59 -9.95 -4.20
CA PRO A 81 6.44 -9.08 -4.44
C PRO A 81 5.94 -8.39 -3.16
N ARG A 82 5.60 -7.09 -3.25
CA ARG A 82 5.06 -6.33 -2.11
C ARG A 82 3.54 -6.35 -2.14
N ILE A 83 2.92 -6.67 -1.00
CA ILE A 83 1.48 -6.53 -0.83
C ILE A 83 1.24 -5.23 -0.06
N LEU A 84 0.47 -4.32 -0.64
CA LEU A 84 0.21 -2.98 -0.10
C LEU A 84 -1.29 -2.77 0.03
N LYS A 85 -1.74 -2.08 1.06
CA LYS A 85 -3.16 -1.73 1.23
C LYS A 85 -3.35 -0.22 1.01
N THR A 86 -4.46 0.16 0.39
CA THR A 86 -4.82 1.57 0.22
C THR A 86 -6.34 1.80 0.15
N HIS A 87 -6.76 3.01 0.53
CA HIS A 87 -8.11 3.55 0.35
C HIS A 87 -8.12 4.72 -0.65
N LEU A 88 -7.01 4.96 -1.35
CA LEU A 88 -6.92 6.01 -2.35
C LEU A 88 -7.92 5.76 -3.49
N PRO A 89 -8.62 6.82 -3.95
CA PRO A 89 -9.39 6.76 -5.18
C PRO A 89 -8.53 6.33 -6.38
N TYR A 90 -9.18 5.74 -7.36
CA TYR A 90 -8.53 5.24 -8.57
C TYR A 90 -7.73 6.31 -9.35
N ASP A 91 -8.13 7.58 -9.26
CA ASP A 91 -7.44 8.66 -9.98
C ASP A 91 -6.13 9.09 -9.34
N VAL A 92 -5.92 8.77 -8.05
CA VAL A 92 -4.76 9.23 -7.28
C VAL A 92 -3.89 8.09 -6.75
N ILE A 93 -4.31 6.83 -6.90
CA ILE A 93 -3.46 5.68 -6.58
C ILE A 93 -2.21 5.69 -7.48
N PRO A 94 -1.00 5.35 -6.97
CA PRO A 94 0.18 5.21 -7.82
C PRO A 94 -0.06 4.20 -8.94
N LYS A 95 0.21 4.61 -10.18
CA LYS A 95 0.11 3.77 -11.38
C LYS A 95 1.48 3.49 -11.94
N GLY A 96 1.64 2.32 -12.55
CA GLY A 96 2.85 1.99 -13.29
C GLY A 96 2.94 2.78 -14.59
N ALA A 97 4.17 3.02 -15.06
CA ALA A 97 4.45 3.75 -16.30
C ALA A 97 3.71 3.21 -17.55
N ASN A 98 3.29 1.94 -17.51
CA ASN A 98 2.62 1.27 -18.62
C ASN A 98 1.12 1.59 -18.74
N GLU A 99 0.46 2.06 -17.67
CA GLU A 99 -0.98 2.37 -17.73
C GLU A 99 -1.28 3.74 -18.35
N ASP A 100 -0.39 4.72 -18.20
CA ASP A 100 -0.58 6.05 -18.79
C ASP A 100 -0.52 6.01 -20.33
N THR A 101 0.15 5.00 -20.89
CA THR A 101 0.25 4.80 -22.36
C THR A 101 -1.05 4.28 -22.99
N LEU A 102 -1.95 3.67 -22.20
CA LEU A 102 -3.23 3.16 -22.70
C LEU A 102 -4.32 4.24 -22.77
N ARG A 103 -4.01 5.48 -22.38
CA ARG A 103 -4.93 6.63 -22.34
C ARG A 103 -4.57 7.76 -23.32
N SER A 104 -3.49 7.63 -24.09
CA SER A 104 -3.08 8.56 -25.16
C SER A 104 -3.45 8.03 -26.54
#